data_AF-A0A969VX93-F1
#
_entry.id   AF-A0A969VX93-F1
#
_cell.length_a   1.000
_cell.length_b   1.000
_cell.length_c   1.000
_cell.angle_alpha   90.00
_cell.angle_beta   90.00
_cell.angle_gamma   90.00
#
_symmetry.space_group_name_H-M   'P 1'
#
loop_
_entity.id
_entity.type
_entity.pdbx_description
1 polymer ?
#
loop_
_entity_poly.entity_id
_entity_poly.type
_entity_poly.pdbx_seq_one_letter_code
_entity_poly.pdbx_strand_id
1 'polypeptide(L)'
;MKNKIYKNFIYIFAINFFVICSTLFIEYILKFKPCSLCIYQRYPYYLILLFSALFFLKNNWKNQLLILITITSIISFVLAGYHVGIEYGLINELSSCKTEVGKNISKDVLLKQLQNKL
;
A
#
# COMPACT_ATOMS: atom_id res chain seq x y z
N MET A 1 20.47 -26.10 5.37
CA MET A 1 19.41 -25.51 4.50
C MET A 1 18.26 -24.85 5.28
N LYS A 2 17.73 -25.45 6.37
CA LYS A 2 16.67 -24.85 7.22
C LYS A 2 16.97 -23.42 7.72
N ASN A 3 18.19 -23.15 8.17
CA ASN A 3 18.57 -21.81 8.67
C ASN A 3 18.51 -20.69 7.62
N LYS A 4 18.75 -20.98 6.33
CA LYS A 4 18.69 -19.95 5.28
C LYS A 4 17.26 -19.53 4.98
N ILE A 5 16.34 -20.50 4.89
CA ILE A 5 14.91 -20.24 4.69
C ILE A 5 14.35 -19.47 5.88
N TYR A 6 14.68 -19.87 7.11
CA TYR A 6 14.21 -19.19 8.31
C TYR A 6 14.68 -17.73 8.38
N LYS A 7 15.95 -17.45 8.04
CA LYS A 7 16.47 -16.08 7.91
C LYS A 7 15.70 -15.28 6.86
N ASN A 8 15.37 -15.85 5.71
CA ASN A 8 14.59 -15.15 4.68
C ASN A 8 13.20 -14.75 5.20
N PHE A 9 12.49 -15.64 5.90
CA PHE A 9 11.19 -15.31 6.48
C PHE A 9 11.29 -14.22 7.57
N ILE A 10 12.34 -14.22 8.38
CA ILE A 10 12.61 -13.13 9.33
C ILE A 10 12.80 -11.80 8.59
N TYR A 11 13.61 -11.76 7.53
CA TYR A 11 13.82 -10.53 6.78
C TYR A 11 12.53 -10.03 6.14
N ILE A 12 11.74 -10.91 5.54
CA ILE A 12 10.43 -10.57 4.97
C ILE A 12 9.52 -9.97 6.05
N PHE A 13 9.40 -10.64 7.20
CA PHE A 13 8.58 -10.15 8.32
C PHE A 13 9.03 -8.77 8.79
N ALA A 14 10.34 -8.59 9.05
CA ALA A 14 10.89 -7.33 9.55
C ALA A 14 10.68 -6.16 8.59
N ILE A 15 10.90 -6.37 7.29
CA ILE A 15 10.70 -5.33 6.27
C ILE A 15 9.22 -4.93 6.18
N ASN A 16 8.31 -5.90 6.12
CA ASN A 16 6.88 -5.63 6.02
C ASN A 16 6.34 -4.94 7.28
N PHE A 17 6.81 -5.36 8.46
CA PHE A 17 6.48 -4.71 9.72
C PHE A 17 6.92 -3.23 9.72
N PHE A 18 8.16 -2.96 9.30
CA PHE A 18 8.69 -1.60 9.23
C PHE A 18 7.89 -0.72 8.25
N VAL A 19 7.50 -1.26 7.09
CA VAL A 19 6.68 -0.53 6.10
C VAL A 19 5.32 -0.14 6.70
N ILE A 20 4.63 -1.07 7.36
CA ILE A 20 3.33 -0.82 8.01
C ILE A 20 3.48 0.23 9.12
N CYS A 21 4.47 0.10 9.98
CA CYS A 21 4.74 1.08 11.04
C CYS A 21 5.00 2.47 10.45
N SER A 22 5.76 2.55 9.36
CA SER A 22 6.03 3.82 8.68
C SER A 22 4.76 4.44 8.11
N THR A 23 3.87 3.65 7.52
CA THR A 23 2.59 4.17 6.98
C THR A 23 1.66 4.68 8.09
N LEU A 24 1.60 3.97 9.21
CA LEU A 24 0.82 4.38 10.38
C LEU A 24 1.40 5.63 11.03
N PHE A 25 2.72 5.75 11.10
CA PHE A 25 3.40 6.96 11.58
C PHE A 25 3.00 8.17 10.73
N ILE A 26 3.05 8.05 9.41
CA ILE A 26 2.70 9.15 8.49
C ILE A 26 1.21 9.54 8.63
N GLU A 27 0.32 8.56 8.76
CA GLU A 27 -1.11 8.83 8.90
C GLU A 27 -1.47 9.47 10.24
N TYR A 28 -1.04 8.88 11.35
CA TYR A 28 -1.51 9.29 12.67
C TYR A 28 -0.66 10.39 13.32
N ILE A 29 0.67 10.39 13.08
CA ILE A 29 1.59 11.34 13.70
C ILE A 29 1.75 12.57 12.80
N LEU A 30 1.98 12.38 11.50
CA LEU A 30 2.09 13.49 10.55
C LEU A 30 0.74 13.99 10.03
N LYS A 31 -0.38 13.31 10.36
CA LYS A 31 -1.76 13.68 10.00
C LYS A 31 -1.99 13.83 8.48
N PHE A 32 -1.21 13.12 7.66
CA PHE A 32 -1.46 13.06 6.22
C PHE A 32 -2.65 12.15 5.95
N LYS A 33 -3.68 12.72 5.31
CA LYS A 33 -4.87 11.95 4.94
C LYS A 33 -4.51 10.94 3.83
N PRO A 34 -4.68 9.63 4.05
CA PRO A 34 -4.39 8.64 3.03
C PRO A 34 -5.44 8.69 1.92
N CYS A 35 -4.99 8.44 0.68
CA CYS A 35 -5.89 8.19 -0.43
C CYS A 35 -6.57 6.82 -0.27
N SER A 36 -7.74 6.62 -0.87
CA SER A 36 -8.44 5.32 -0.84
C SER A 36 -7.55 4.19 -1.37
N LEU A 37 -6.81 4.44 -2.45
CA LEU A 37 -5.86 3.48 -3.03
C LEU A 37 -4.67 3.17 -2.10
N CYS A 38 -4.24 4.15 -1.33
CA CYS A 38 -3.19 4.02 -0.31
C CYS A 38 -3.63 3.06 0.79
N ILE A 39 -4.92 3.10 1.18
CA ILE A 39 -5.49 2.14 2.12
C ILE A 39 -5.55 0.74 1.48
N TYR A 40 -5.94 0.64 0.20
CA TYR A 40 -5.98 -0.64 -0.51
C TYR A 40 -4.60 -1.32 -0.61
N GLN A 41 -3.53 -0.54 -0.79
CA GLN A 41 -2.16 -1.07 -0.82
C GLN A 41 -1.71 -1.66 0.52
N ARG A 42 -2.31 -1.26 1.65
CA ARG A 42 -1.93 -1.80 2.97
C ARG A 42 -2.38 -3.25 3.18
N TYR A 43 -3.52 -3.65 2.61
CA TYR A 43 -4.04 -5.02 2.78
C TYR A 43 -3.06 -6.11 2.32
N PRO A 44 -2.44 -6.01 1.12
CA PRO A 44 -1.38 -6.93 0.73
C PRO A 44 -0.21 -7.04 1.72
N TYR A 45 0.25 -5.92 2.29
CA TYR A 45 1.31 -5.93 3.31
C TYR A 45 0.87 -6.63 4.60
N TYR A 46 -0.38 -6.40 5.04
CA TYR A 46 -0.94 -7.14 6.19
C TYR A 46 -1.01 -8.65 5.94
N LEU A 47 -1.38 -9.06 4.72
CA LEU A 47 -1.39 -10.48 4.34
C LEU A 47 0.01 -11.09 4.35
N ILE A 48 1.01 -10.39 3.80
CA ILE A 48 2.41 -10.86 3.82
C ILE A 48 2.92 -10.99 5.27
N LEU A 49 2.59 -10.02 6.13
CA LEU A 49 2.93 -10.07 7.55
C LEU A 49 2.27 -11.28 8.25
N LEU A 50 1.00 -11.55 7.95
CA LEU A 50 0.28 -12.70 8.50
C LEU A 50 0.89 -14.03 8.03
N PHE A 51 1.19 -14.18 6.73
CA PHE A 51 1.78 -15.41 6.19
C PHE A 51 3.19 -15.65 6.71
N SER A 52 3.99 -14.60 6.87
CA SER A 52 5.32 -14.70 7.46
C SER A 52 5.24 -15.01 8.97
N ALA A 53 4.26 -14.50 9.70
CA ALA A 53 4.00 -14.89 11.09
C ALA A 53 3.59 -16.38 11.20
N LEU A 54 2.68 -16.85 10.34
CA LEU A 54 2.22 -18.24 10.31
C LEU A 54 3.34 -19.25 10.04
N PHE A 55 4.37 -18.85 9.30
CA PHE A 55 5.55 -19.69 9.11
C PHE A 55 6.26 -20.04 10.43
N PHE A 56 6.32 -19.12 11.39
CA PHE A 56 6.91 -19.38 12.71
C PHE A 56 6.08 -20.35 13.55
N LEU A 57 4.75 -20.37 13.35
CA LEU A 57 3.83 -21.27 14.05
C LEU A 57 3.76 -22.66 13.41
N LYS A 58 3.77 -22.76 12.08
CA LYS A 58 3.59 -24.01 11.32
C LYS A 58 4.64 -24.15 10.21
N ASN A 59 5.82 -24.68 10.56
CA ASN A 59 6.95 -24.86 9.64
C ASN A 59 6.70 -25.89 8.50
N ASN A 60 5.66 -26.72 8.60
CA ASN A 60 5.37 -27.76 7.61
C ASN A 60 4.85 -27.18 6.27
N TRP A 61 4.32 -25.95 6.27
CA TRP A 61 3.63 -25.35 5.12
C TRP A 61 4.49 -24.30 4.39
N LYS A 62 5.81 -24.37 4.58
CA LYS A 62 6.78 -23.37 4.11
C LYS A 62 6.68 -23.03 2.62
N ASN A 63 6.46 -24.03 1.75
CA ASN A 63 6.45 -23.81 0.30
C ASN A 63 5.15 -23.11 -0.11
N GLN A 64 4.02 -23.53 0.47
CA GLN A 64 2.71 -22.95 0.23
C GLN A 64 2.67 -21.49 0.68
N LEU A 65 3.21 -21.19 1.87
CA LEU A 65 3.30 -19.82 2.38
C LEU A 65 4.17 -18.93 1.49
N LEU A 66 5.28 -19.46 0.96
CA LEU A 66 6.17 -18.71 0.07
C LEU A 66 5.51 -18.38 -1.28
N ILE A 67 4.72 -19.32 -1.82
CA ILE A 67 3.90 -19.09 -3.03
C ILE A 67 2.86 -18.00 -2.76
N LEU A 68 2.14 -18.07 -1.64
CA LEU A 68 1.15 -17.06 -1.26
C LEU A 68 1.78 -15.67 -1.13
N ILE A 69 2.91 -15.56 -0.42
CA ILE A 69 3.67 -14.29 -0.28
C ILE A 69 4.07 -13.74 -1.65
N THR A 70 4.48 -14.61 -2.56
CA THR A 70 4.90 -14.20 -3.92
C THR A 70 3.71 -13.66 -4.70
N ILE A 71 2.57 -14.34 -4.68
CA ILE A 71 1.33 -13.88 -5.35
C ILE A 71 0.88 -12.53 -4.78
N THR A 72 0.85 -12.38 -3.46
CA THR A 72 0.49 -11.10 -2.82
C THR A 72 1.47 -9.98 -3.16
N SER A 73 2.76 -10.29 -3.30
CA SER A 73 3.78 -9.31 -3.72
C SER A 73 3.56 -8.84 -5.16
N ILE A 74 3.20 -9.75 -6.08
CA ILE A 74 2.88 -9.39 -7.46
C ILE A 74 1.64 -8.47 -7.51
N ILE A 75 0.60 -8.81 -6.75
CA ILE A 75 -0.60 -7.96 -6.64
C ILE A 75 -0.22 -6.57 -6.11
N SER A 76 0.61 -6.51 -5.06
CA SER A 76 1.10 -5.25 -4.49
C SER A 76 1.85 -4.41 -5.52
N PHE A 77 2.71 -5.05 -6.33
CA PHE A 77 3.48 -4.40 -7.37
C PHE A 77 2.59 -3.80 -8.47
N VAL A 78 1.58 -4.55 -8.93
CA VAL A 78 0.61 -4.05 -9.90
C VAL A 78 -0.19 -2.88 -9.31
N LEU A 79 -0.59 -2.96 -8.05
CA LEU A 79 -1.33 -1.89 -7.36
C LEU A 79 -0.47 -0.63 -7.19
N ALA A 80 0.83 -0.79 -6.92
CA ALA A 80 1.78 0.31 -6.87
C ALA A 80 1.96 0.97 -8.25
N GLY A 81 2.13 0.16 -9.30
CA GLY A 81 2.19 0.65 -10.68
C GLY A 81 0.93 1.40 -11.09
N TYR A 82 -0.25 0.92 -10.67
CA TYR A 82 -1.52 1.59 -10.92
C TYR A 82 -1.62 2.93 -10.18
N HIS A 83 -1.18 3.00 -8.92
CA HIS A 83 -1.18 4.25 -8.13
C HIS A 83 -0.30 5.32 -8.77
N VAL A 84 0.92 4.94 -9.14
CA VAL A 84 1.86 5.81 -9.85
C VAL A 84 1.29 6.20 -11.22
N GLY A 85 0.65 5.27 -11.93
CA GLY A 85 0.01 5.53 -13.22
C GLY A 85 -1.14 6.55 -13.15
N ILE A 86 -1.90 6.56 -12.06
CA ILE A 86 -2.91 7.59 -11.79
C ILE A 86 -2.23 8.94 -11.50
N GLU A 87 -1.23 8.97 -10.63
CA GLU A 87 -0.55 10.21 -10.23
C GLU A 87 0.12 10.93 -11.41
N TYR A 88 0.72 10.17 -12.33
CA TYR A 88 1.29 10.71 -13.57
C TYR A 88 0.24 10.98 -14.67
N GLY A 89 -1.04 10.71 -14.43
CA GLY A 89 -2.13 10.92 -15.39
C GLY A 89 -2.08 9.99 -16.61
N LEU A 90 -1.32 8.89 -16.53
CA LEU A 90 -1.22 7.88 -17.60
C LEU A 90 -2.48 7.02 -17.67
N ILE A 91 -3.20 6.88 -16.56
CA ILE A 91 -4.39 6.04 -16.43
C ILE A 91 -5.52 6.88 -15.82
N ASN A 92 -6.70 6.84 -16.45
CA ASN A 92 -7.89 7.49 -15.90
C ASN A 92 -8.33 6.79 -14.61
N GLU A 93 -8.63 7.58 -13.58
CA GLU A 93 -9.09 7.06 -12.29
C GLU A 93 -10.36 6.22 -12.45
N LEU A 94 -10.39 5.03 -11.83
CA LEU A 94 -11.62 4.25 -11.73
C LEU A 94 -12.69 5.09 -11.02
N SER A 95 -13.93 5.02 -11.50
CA SER A 95 -15.08 5.84 -11.08
C SER A 95 -15.32 5.97 -9.56
N SER A 96 -14.73 5.10 -8.75
CA SER A 96 -14.78 5.15 -7.28
C SER A 96 -13.91 6.27 -6.65
N CYS A 97 -13.01 6.91 -7.41
CA CYS A 97 -12.30 8.13 -7.01
C CYS A 97 -12.84 9.39 -7.71
N LYS A 98 -14.00 9.31 -8.38
CA LYS A 98 -14.80 10.52 -8.60
C LYS A 98 -15.31 10.97 -7.25
N THR A 99 -14.47 11.69 -6.51
CA THR A 99 -14.99 12.65 -5.56
C THR A 99 -15.98 13.50 -6.34
N GLU A 100 -17.23 13.58 -5.90
CA GLU A 100 -18.27 14.48 -6.46
C GLU A 100 -17.84 15.96 -6.49
N VAL A 101 -16.62 16.27 -6.05
CA VAL A 101 -15.92 17.56 -6.17
C VAL A 101 -15.46 17.86 -7.60
N GLY A 102 -15.32 16.86 -8.48
CA GLY A 102 -14.75 17.03 -9.82
C GLY A 102 -15.67 17.58 -10.91
N LYS A 103 -16.97 17.81 -10.64
CA LYS A 103 -17.88 18.32 -11.67
C LYS A 103 -18.15 19.83 -11.62
N ASN A 104 -17.66 20.54 -10.59
CA ASN A 104 -18.00 21.96 -10.45
C ASN A 104 -16.92 22.87 -9.84
N ILE A 105 -15.69 22.39 -9.60
CA ILE A 105 -14.59 23.27 -9.19
C ILE A 105 -13.62 23.37 -10.35
N SER A 106 -14.00 24.23 -11.29
CA SER A 106 -13.14 24.66 -12.39
C SER A 106 -11.86 25.29 -11.81
N LYS A 107 -10.72 25.11 -12.49
CA LYS A 107 -9.36 25.49 -12.00
C LYS A 107 -9.28 26.95 -11.53
N ASP A 108 -10.13 27.82 -12.07
CA ASP A 108 -10.34 29.21 -11.70
C ASP A 108 -10.84 29.42 -10.26
N VAL A 109 -11.62 28.49 -9.69
CA VAL A 109 -12.09 28.57 -8.29
C VAL A 109 -10.95 28.26 -7.31
N LEU A 110 -10.08 27.30 -7.63
CA LEU A 110 -8.89 26.98 -6.82
C LEU A 110 -7.86 28.12 -6.84
N LEU A 111 -7.64 28.74 -8.01
CA LEU A 111 -6.75 29.90 -8.12
C LEU A 111 -7.28 31.11 -7.35
N LYS A 112 -8.60 31.36 -7.38
CA LYS A 112 -9.24 32.43 -6.61
C LYS A 112 -9.17 32.20 -5.09
N GLN A 113 -9.30 30.97 -4.62
CA GLN A 113 -9.18 30.66 -3.19
C GLN A 113 -7.75 30.82 -2.66
N LEU A 114 -6.73 30.56 -3.49
CA LEU A 114 -5.33 30.80 -3.12
C LEU A 114 -4.99 32.29 -3.11
N GLN A 115 -5.52 33.07 -4.05
CA GLN A 115 -5.31 34.52 -4.11
C GLN A 115 -6.03 35.27 -2.98
N ASN A 116 -7.18 34.79 -2.52
CA ASN A 116 -7.95 35.43 -1.44
C ASN A 116 -7.44 35.08 -0.02
N LYS A 117 -6.35 34.30 0.07
CA LYS A 117 -5.71 33.91 1.33
C LYS A 117 -4.32 34.54 1.53
N LEU A 118 -3.91 35.39 0.57
CA LEU A 118 -2.81 36.36 0.64
C LEU A 118 -3.41 37.76 0.84
#